data_AF-X0WKC5-F1
#
_entry.id   AF-X0WKC5-F1
#
_cell.length_a   1.000
_cell.length_b   1.000
_cell.length_c   1.000
_cell.angle_alpha   90.00
_cell.angle_beta   90.00
_cell.angle_gamma   90.00
#
_symmetry.space_group_name_H-M   'P 1'
#
loop_
_entity.id
_entity.type
_entity.pdbx_description
1 polymer ?
#
loop_
_entity_poly.entity_id
_entity_poly.type
_entity_poly.pdbx_seq_one_letter_code
_entity_poly.pdbx_strand_id
1 'polypeptide(L)'
;MQTKQKIALFGIVILTIGILASAEFHFNNVNNNHYNVEQSLHSSAQQYRNDLDSIFIGKITDYSTMGYFPQIYEPSLQATYYALAIYDALDSLDQINSNELLDYIL
;
A
#
# COMPACT_ATOMS: atom_id res chain seq x y z
N MET A 1 14.94 -64.69 -28.15
CA MET A 1 14.97 -63.22 -28.41
C MET A 1 13.89 -62.44 -27.64
N GLN A 2 12.78 -63.06 -27.20
CA GLN A 2 11.64 -62.36 -26.57
C GLN A 2 11.80 -61.99 -25.07
N THR A 3 12.68 -62.64 -24.32
CA THR A 3 12.84 -62.39 -22.86
C THR A 3 13.63 -61.13 -22.53
N LYS A 4 14.63 -60.77 -23.36
CA LYS A 4 15.46 -59.57 -23.15
C LYS A 4 14.68 -58.26 -23.40
N GLN A 5 13.75 -58.27 -24.34
CA GLN A 5 12.88 -57.11 -24.64
C GLN A 5 11.86 -56.83 -23.52
N LYS A 6 11.33 -57.86 -22.86
CA LYS A 6 10.38 -57.70 -21.74
C LYS A 6 11.04 -57.12 -20.48
N ILE A 7 12.28 -57.50 -20.20
CA ILE A 7 13.08 -56.95 -19.08
C ILE A 7 13.43 -55.48 -19.34
N ALA A 8 13.79 -55.13 -20.57
CA ALA A 8 14.05 -53.75 -20.96
C ALA A 8 12.80 -52.85 -20.81
N LEU A 9 11.62 -53.37 -21.17
CA LEU A 9 10.36 -52.63 -21.02
C LEU A 9 9.99 -52.38 -19.54
N PHE A 10 10.19 -53.38 -18.67
CA PHE A 10 9.93 -53.23 -17.23
C PHE A 10 10.87 -52.22 -16.56
N GLY A 11 12.14 -52.17 -16.99
CA GLY A 11 13.11 -51.19 -16.48
C GLY A 11 12.73 -49.74 -16.83
N ILE A 12 12.19 -49.51 -18.03
CA ILE A 12 11.76 -48.17 -18.48
C ILE A 12 10.55 -47.69 -17.67
N VAL A 13 9.59 -48.57 -17.38
CA VAL A 13 8.38 -48.22 -16.60
C VAL A 13 8.73 -47.80 -15.17
N ILE A 14 9.67 -48.49 -14.51
CA ILE A 14 10.13 -48.13 -13.17
C ILE A 14 10.87 -46.79 -13.18
N LEU A 15 11.67 -46.52 -14.21
CA LEU A 15 12.37 -45.24 -14.37
C LEU A 15 11.37 -44.08 -14.53
N THR A 16 10.30 -44.25 -15.30
CA THR A 16 9.28 -43.22 -15.50
C THR A 16 8.45 -42.93 -14.25
N ILE A 17 8.13 -43.95 -13.45
CA ILE A 17 7.37 -43.79 -12.19
C ILE A 17 8.25 -43.12 -11.12
N GLY A 18 9.54 -43.46 -11.06
CA GLY A 18 10.50 -42.82 -10.16
C GLY A 18 10.70 -41.33 -10.45
N ILE A 19 10.77 -40.94 -11.72
CA ILE A 19 10.86 -39.54 -12.12
C ILE A 19 9.59 -38.77 -11.75
N LEU A 20 8.40 -39.37 -11.98
CA LEU A 20 7.13 -38.73 -11.66
C LEU A 20 6.91 -38.55 -10.15
N ALA A 21 7.31 -39.53 -9.32
CA ALA A 21 7.27 -39.42 -7.87
C ALA A 21 8.29 -38.40 -7.31
N SER A 22 9.43 -38.20 -8.00
CA SER A 22 10.42 -37.19 -7.62
C SER A 22 10.05 -35.76 -8.01
N ALA A 23 9.18 -35.59 -9.02
CA ALA A 23 8.69 -34.28 -9.44
C ALA A 23 7.67 -33.67 -8.45
N GLU A 24 6.96 -34.51 -7.70
CA GLU A 24 5.98 -34.06 -6.68
C GLU A 24 6.61 -33.81 -5.30
N PHE A 25 7.88 -34.15 -5.11
CA PHE A 25 8.58 -33.99 -3.83
C PHE A 25 9.61 -32.85 -3.89
N HIS A 26 9.15 -31.60 -4.04
CA HIS A 26 9.84 -30.38 -3.56
C HIS A 26 8.99 -29.10 -3.68
N PHE A 27 7.75 -29.11 -3.20
CA PHE A 27 7.04 -27.86 -2.86
C PHE A 27 6.52 -27.94 -1.44
N ASN A 28 7.42 -27.81 -0.47
CA ASN A 28 7.06 -27.42 0.87
C ASN A 28 8.26 -26.74 1.50
N ASN A 29 8.27 -25.40 1.46
CA ASN A 29 8.66 -24.54 2.59
C ASN A 29 8.82 -23.07 2.13
N VAL A 30 7.69 -22.37 1.91
CA VAL A 30 7.63 -20.90 2.12
C VAL A 30 6.21 -20.55 2.56
N ASN A 31 5.84 -20.80 3.82
CA ASN A 31 4.64 -20.15 4.35
C ASN A 31 4.70 -20.01 5.87
N ASN A 32 5.46 -19.02 6.36
CA ASN A 32 5.32 -18.51 7.74
C ASN A 32 5.56 -16.99 7.87
N ASN A 33 5.89 -16.28 6.78
CA ASN A 33 6.18 -14.84 6.83
C ASN A 33 5.06 -13.92 6.29
N HIS A 34 3.99 -14.47 5.70
CA HIS A 34 2.91 -13.63 5.14
C HIS A 34 1.94 -13.08 6.20
N TYR A 35 1.69 -13.83 7.29
CA TYR A 35 0.70 -13.43 8.30
C TYR A 35 1.16 -12.28 9.22
N ASN A 36 2.47 -12.15 9.46
CA ASN A 36 2.99 -11.10 10.35
C ASN A 36 3.11 -9.73 9.66
N VAL A 37 3.26 -9.70 8.34
CA VAL A 37 3.36 -8.44 7.56
C VAL A 37 1.98 -7.80 7.38
N GLU A 38 0.94 -8.58 7.07
CA GLU A 38 -0.41 -8.03 6.94
C GLU A 38 -0.99 -7.54 8.28
N GLN A 39 -0.72 -8.25 9.38
CA GLN A 39 -1.25 -7.86 10.70
C GLN A 39 -0.56 -6.59 11.26
N SER A 40 0.73 -6.39 10.96
CA SER A 40 1.47 -5.17 11.31
C SER A 40 1.13 -3.98 10.39
N LEU A 41 0.82 -4.22 9.12
CA LEU A 41 0.28 -3.20 8.22
C LEU A 41 -1.12 -2.75 8.68
N HIS A 42 -1.96 -3.69 9.12
CA HIS A 42 -3.34 -3.38 9.52
C HIS A 42 -3.37 -2.57 10.83
N SER A 43 -2.55 -2.93 11.82
CA SER A 43 -2.47 -2.20 13.09
C SER A 43 -1.89 -0.79 12.90
N SER A 44 -0.86 -0.64 12.07
CA SER A 44 -0.30 0.68 11.74
C SER A 44 -1.29 1.55 10.97
N ALA A 45 -1.99 1.00 9.97
CA ALA A 45 -3.02 1.74 9.23
C ALA A 45 -4.18 2.23 10.13
N GLN A 46 -4.62 1.41 11.09
CA GLN A 46 -5.63 1.82 12.07
C GLN A 46 -5.10 2.91 12.99
N GLN A 47 -3.87 2.79 13.47
CA GLN A 47 -3.24 3.81 14.29
C GLN A 47 -3.11 5.14 13.54
N TYR A 48 -2.64 5.12 12.28
CA TYR A 48 -2.55 6.33 11.46
C TYR A 48 -3.91 7.00 11.26
N ARG A 49 -4.98 6.22 11.04
CA ARG A 49 -6.33 6.76 10.96
C ARG A 49 -6.74 7.46 12.24
N ASN A 50 -6.54 6.82 13.39
CA ASN A 50 -6.87 7.40 14.69
C ASN A 50 -6.07 8.68 14.97
N ASP A 51 -4.80 8.71 14.58
CA ASP A 51 -3.94 9.88 14.71
C ASP A 51 -4.46 11.05 13.83
N LEU A 52 -4.85 10.77 12.58
CA LEU A 52 -5.43 11.76 11.68
C LEU A 52 -6.78 12.28 12.19
N ASP A 53 -7.65 11.40 12.68
CA ASP A 53 -8.96 11.77 13.25
C ASP A 53 -8.77 12.67 14.47
N SER A 54 -7.82 12.34 15.35
CA SER A 54 -7.48 13.15 16.52
C SER A 54 -7.00 14.55 16.13
N ILE A 55 -6.11 14.66 15.13
CA ILE A 55 -5.64 15.95 14.60
C ILE A 55 -6.81 16.76 14.04
N PHE A 56 -7.69 16.12 13.26
CA PHE A 56 -8.83 16.78 12.63
C PHE A 56 -9.84 17.29 13.67
N ILE A 57 -10.17 16.47 14.67
CA ILE A 57 -11.03 16.86 15.81
C ILE A 57 -10.41 18.03 16.56
N GLY A 58 -9.09 18.00 16.80
CA GLY A 58 -8.37 19.12 17.41
C GLY A 58 -8.56 20.42 16.62
N LYS A 59 -8.37 20.37 15.29
CA LYS A 59 -8.56 21.55 14.42
C LYS A 59 -9.99 22.06 14.39
N ILE A 60 -11.00 21.18 14.37
CA ILE A 60 -12.41 21.59 14.48
C ILE A 60 -12.67 22.27 15.82
N THR A 61 -12.11 21.73 16.91
CA THR A 61 -12.24 22.29 18.26
C THR A 61 -11.61 23.67 18.35
N ASP A 62 -10.41 23.85 17.79
CA ASP A 62 -9.73 25.14 17.70
C ASP A 62 -10.62 26.17 16.99
N TYR A 63 -11.14 25.83 15.81
CA TYR A 63 -12.02 26.72 15.04
C TYR A 63 -13.31 27.04 15.80
N SER A 64 -13.95 26.05 16.42
CA SER A 64 -15.16 26.26 17.22
C SER A 64 -14.93 27.20 18.41
N THR A 65 -13.70 27.26 18.90
CA THR A 65 -13.34 28.09 20.07
C THR A 65 -12.89 29.49 19.66
N MET A 66 -12.11 29.60 18.58
CA MET A 66 -11.43 30.84 18.19
C MET A 66 -12.07 31.55 17.00
N GLY A 67 -12.88 30.84 16.21
CA GLY A 67 -13.42 31.32 14.92
C GLY A 67 -12.41 31.31 13.77
N TYR A 68 -11.21 30.77 13.98
CA TYR A 68 -10.17 30.61 12.95
C TYR A 68 -9.32 29.37 13.27
N PHE A 69 -8.60 28.86 12.25
CA PHE A 69 -7.61 27.79 12.46
C PHE A 69 -6.26 28.41 12.84
N PRO A 70 -5.74 28.19 14.07
CA PRO A 70 -4.47 28.75 14.48
C PRO A 70 -3.34 28.21 13.61
N GLN A 71 -2.58 29.13 13.03
CA GLN A 71 -1.47 28.86 12.13
C GLN A 71 -0.17 29.24 12.84
N ILE A 72 0.56 28.21 13.29
CA ILE A 72 1.88 28.36 13.93
C ILE A 72 3.02 28.26 12.93
N TYR A 73 2.73 27.79 11.71
CA TYR A 73 3.70 27.60 10.66
C TYR A 73 3.62 28.76 9.68
N GLU A 74 4.79 29.28 9.33
CA GLU A 74 4.91 30.23 8.23
C GLU A 74 4.31 29.64 6.94
N PRO A 75 3.71 30.48 6.09
CA PRO A 75 3.28 30.07 4.76
C PRO A 75 4.41 29.36 3.99
N SER A 76 4.05 28.30 3.26
CA SER A 76 5.00 27.50 2.48
C SER A 76 4.52 27.34 1.05
N LEU A 77 5.36 27.72 0.08
CA LEU A 77 5.09 27.53 -1.35
C LEU A 77 4.76 26.06 -1.68
N GLN A 78 5.42 25.11 -1.00
CA GLN A 78 5.15 23.70 -1.22
C GLN A 78 3.76 23.29 -0.71
N ALA A 79 3.36 23.78 0.47
CA ALA A 79 2.03 23.54 1.01
C ALA A 79 0.95 24.16 0.11
N THR A 80 1.21 25.38 -0.39
CA THR A 80 0.35 26.08 -1.35
C THR A 80 0.19 25.28 -2.64
N TYR A 81 1.27 24.72 -3.20
CA TYR A 81 1.20 23.87 -4.38
C TYR A 81 0.30 22.65 -4.17
N TYR A 82 0.44 21.94 -3.04
CA TYR A 82 -0.41 20.79 -2.76
C TYR A 82 -1.87 21.18 -2.55
N ALA A 83 -2.14 22.31 -1.89
CA ALA A 83 -3.49 22.83 -1.76
C ALA A 83 -4.11 23.08 -3.13
N LEU A 84 -3.42 23.80 -4.03
CA LEU A 84 -3.90 24.07 -5.39
C LEU A 84 -4.16 22.79 -6.18
N ALA A 85 -3.26 21.79 -6.09
CA ALA A 85 -3.46 20.50 -6.75
C ALA A 85 -4.71 19.76 -6.25
N ILE A 86 -5.03 19.86 -4.95
CA ILE A 86 -6.25 19.28 -4.38
C ILE A 86 -7.48 20.02 -4.89
N TYR A 87 -7.47 21.35 -4.92
CA TYR A 87 -8.59 22.15 -5.44
C TYR A 87 -8.83 21.92 -6.93
N ASP A 88 -7.78 21.77 -7.73
CA ASP A 88 -7.86 21.39 -9.15
C ASP A 88 -8.48 20.01 -9.32
N ALA A 89 -8.04 19.02 -8.53
CA ALA A 89 -8.60 17.67 -8.56
C ALA A 89 -10.08 17.62 -8.14
N LEU A 90 -10.56 18.61 -7.39
CA LEU A 90 -11.94 18.77 -6.96
C LEU A 90 -12.75 19.71 -7.87
N ASP A 91 -12.18 20.18 -8.99
CA ASP A 91 -12.80 21.16 -9.90
C ASP A 91 -13.35 22.39 -9.15
N SER A 92 -12.59 22.86 -8.16
CA SER A 92 -12.99 23.90 -7.20
C SER A 92 -11.99 25.06 -7.13
N LEU A 93 -11.12 25.21 -8.13
CA LEU A 93 -10.13 26.29 -8.18
C LEU A 93 -10.76 27.69 -8.16
N ASP A 94 -12.01 27.82 -8.60
CA ASP A 94 -12.79 29.05 -8.59
C ASP A 94 -13.08 29.58 -7.18
N GLN A 95 -12.97 28.74 -6.15
CA GLN A 95 -13.13 29.13 -4.74
C GLN A 95 -11.88 29.82 -4.16
N ILE A 96 -10.76 29.83 -4.88
CA ILE A 96 -9.50 30.43 -4.43
C ILE A 96 -9.40 31.87 -4.94
N ASN A 97 -9.09 32.81 -4.04
CA ASN A 97 -8.76 34.18 -4.43
C ASN A 97 -7.40 34.21 -5.14
N SER A 98 -7.42 34.20 -6.48
CA SER A 98 -6.20 34.16 -7.28
C SER A 98 -5.32 35.40 -7.11
N ASN A 99 -5.88 36.56 -6.76
CA ASN A 99 -5.10 37.78 -6.57
C ASN A 99 -4.26 37.69 -5.29
N GLU A 100 -4.86 37.27 -4.17
CA GLU A 100 -4.12 37.06 -2.91
C GLU A 100 -3.04 35.98 -3.04
N LEU A 101 -3.32 34.93 -3.82
CA LEU A 101 -2.36 33.88 -4.10
C LEU A 101 -1.16 34.39 -4.91
N LEU A 102 -1.42 35.20 -5.95
CA LEU A 102 -0.36 35.78 -6.77
C LEU A 102 0.49 36.77 -5.96
N ASP A 103 -0.13 37.61 -5.13
CA ASP A 103 0.57 38.54 -4.24
C ASP A 103 1.44 37.82 -3.19
N TYR A 104 1.07 36.60 -2.81
CA TYR A 104 1.88 35.76 -1.93
C TYR A 104 3.07 35.11 -2.65
N ILE A 105 2.91 34.75 -3.93
CA ILE A 105 3.94 34.04 -4.72
C ILE A 105 4.98 35.01 -5.32
N LEU A 106 4.55 36.22 -5.71
CA LEU A 106 5.33 37.23 -6.43
C LEU A 106 5.92 38.30 -5.51
#